data_AF-A0A0M2WIC4-F1
#
_entry.id   AF-A0A0M2WIC4-F1
#
_cell.length_a   1.000
_cell.length_b   1.000
_cell.length_c   1.000
_cell.angle_alpha   90.00
_cell.angle_beta   90.00
_cell.angle_gamma   90.00
#
_symmetry.space_group_name_H-M   'P 1'
#
loop_
_entity.id
_entity.type
_entity.pdbx_description
1 polymer ?
#
loop_
_entity_poly.entity_id
_entity_poly.type
_entity_poly.pdbx_seq_one_letter_code
_entity_poly.pdbx_strand_id
1 'polypeptide(L)' 'MARPSHPKKEIEAALRHAESQGWRVEMGGSHAWGKMSPLQ' A
#
# COMPACT_ATOMS: atom_id res chain seq x y z
N MET A 1 9.84 7.29 1.90
CA MET A 1 9.84 6.44 3.11
C MET A 1 9.19 5.13 2.75
N ALA A 2 9.94 4.03 2.80
CA ALA A 2 9.39 2.72 2.52
C ALA A 2 8.25 2.42 3.50
N ARG A 3 7.08 2.03 2.98
CA ARG A 3 5.97 1.58 3.82
C ARG A 3 6.45 0.40 4.70
N PRO A 4 6.05 0.30 5.97
CA PRO A 4 6.27 -0.91 6.74
C PRO A 4 5.55 -2.08 6.05
N SER A 5 6.09 -3.29 6.14
CA SER A 5 5.43 -4.45 5.54
C SER A 5 4.16 -4.80 6.30
N HIS A 6 3.08 -5.07 5.55
CA HIS A 6 1.86 -5.59 6.14
C HIS A 6 2.08 -7.04 6.64
N PRO A 7 1.62 -7.41 7.85
CA PRO A 7 1.82 -8.75 8.42
C PRO A 7 1.17 -9.87 7.59
N LYS A 8 0.09 -9.55 6.86
CA LYS A 8 -0.56 -10.46 5.90
C LYS A 8 0.14 -10.40 4.53
N LYS A 9 0.67 -11.54 4.09
CA LYS A 9 1.38 -11.70 2.80
C LYS A 9 0.53 -11.36 1.58
N GLU A 10 -0.76 -11.69 1.62
CA GLU A 10 -1.70 -11.41 0.52
C GLU A 10 -1.86 -9.91 0.28
N ILE A 11 -1.90 -9.11 1.37
CA ILE A 11 -1.96 -7.65 1.28
C ILE A 11 -0.65 -7.11 0.71
N GLU A 12 0.51 -7.61 1.15
CA GLU A 12 1.79 -7.22 0.53
C GLU A 12 1.84 -7.51 -0.98
N ALA A 13 1.30 -8.65 -1.42
CA ALA A 13 1.22 -8.99 -2.83
C ALA A 13 0.31 -8.02 -3.60
N ALA A 14 -0.87 -7.69 -3.07
CA ALA A 14 -1.78 -6.72 -3.66
C ALA A 14 -1.15 -5.32 -3.74
N LEU A 15 -0.47 -4.88 -2.69
CA LEU A 15 0.18 -3.57 -2.66
C LEU A 15 1.37 -3.51 -3.63
N ARG A 16 2.19 -4.58 -3.74
CA ARG A 16 3.26 -4.66 -4.75
C ARG A 16 2.71 -4.62 -6.17
N HIS A 17 1.59 -5.31 -6.40
CA HIS A 17 0.91 -5.27 -7.69
C HIS A 17 0.40 -3.87 -8.03
N ALA A 18 -0.18 -3.17 -7.06
CA ALA A 18 -0.62 -1.78 -7.21
C ALA A 18 0.57 -0.84 -7.50
N GLU A 19 1.67 -0.95 -6.75
CA GLU A 19 2.91 -0.18 -7.00
C GLU A 19 3.47 -0.44 -8.40
N SER A 20 3.48 -1.70 -8.85
CA SER A 20 3.87 -2.06 -10.22
C SER A 20 2.94 -1.48 -11.28
N GLN A 21 1.70 -1.15 -10.94
CA GLN A 21 0.74 -0.48 -11.82
C GLN A 21 0.78 1.05 -11.71
N GLY A 22 1.75 1.62 -10.98
CA GLY A 22 1.86 3.07 -10.81
C GLY A 22 0.91 3.63 -9.75
N TRP A 23 0.51 2.84 -8.77
CA TRP A 23 -0.24 3.32 -7.61
C TRP A 23 0.70 3.65 -6.47
N ARG A 24 0.37 4.70 -5.73
CA ARG A 24 1.04 5.09 -4.50
C ARG A 24 0.25 4.57 -3.31
N VAL A 25 0.95 3.94 -2.38
CA VAL A 25 0.41 3.46 -1.11
C VAL A 25 0.86 4.40 0.00
N GLU A 26 -0.08 5.06 0.66
CA GLU A 26 0.20 5.94 1.80
C GLU A 26 -0.38 5.33 3.07
N MET A 27 0.41 5.20 4.14
CA MET A 27 -0.14 4.69 5.40
C MET A 27 -1.16 5.66 5.99
N GLY A 28 -2.30 5.11 6.39
CA GLY A 28 -3.39 5.81 7.06
C GLY A 28 -3.38 5.52 8.56
N GLY A 29 -3.96 6.42 9.35
CA GLY A 29 -4.02 6.28 10.80
C GLY A 29 -5.26 5.53 11.30
N SER A 30 -5.13 4.99 12.53
CA SER A 30 -6.12 4.49 13.49
C SER A 30 -7.03 3.31 13.09
N HIS A 31 -7.63 3.27 11.90
CA HIS A 31 -8.55 2.19 11.50
C HIS A 31 -8.27 1.58 10.13
N ALA A 32 -7.64 2.33 9.23
CA ALA A 32 -7.21 1.81 7.93
C ALA A 32 -5.68 1.73 7.90
N TRP A 33 -5.14 0.65 7.34
CA TRP A 33 -3.69 0.49 7.22
C TRP A 33 -3.08 1.52 6.25
N GLY A 34 -3.81 1.85 5.19
CA GLY A 34 -3.32 2.74 4.15
C GLY A 34 -4.40 3.17 3.17
N LYS A 35 -4.11 4.26 2.45
CA LYS A 35 -4.83 4.72 1.28
C LYS A 35 -3.99 4.40 0.04
N MET A 36 -4.62 3.82 -0.97
CA MET A 36 -4.04 3.70 -2.30
C MET A 36 -4.59 4.81 -3.19
N SER A 37 -3.69 5.52 -3.86
CA SER A 37 -4.04 6.55 -4.84
C SER A 37 -3.23 6.34 -6.13
N PRO A 38 -3.82 6.56 -7.31
CA PRO A 38 -3.06 6.57 -8.55
C PRO A 38 -2.01 7.69 -8.51
N LEU A 39 -0.83 7.44 -9.06
CA LEU A 39 0.13 8.52 -9.35
C LEU A 39 -0.49 9.41 -10.44
N GLN A 40 -0.90 10.62 -10.07
CA GLN A 40 -1.22 11.70 -11.03
C GLN A 40 0.06 12.31 -11.60
#